data_AF-A0A3L5TQY4-F1
#
_entry.id   AF-A0A3L5TQY4-F1
#
_cell.length_a   1.000
_cell.length_b   1.000
_cell.length_c   1.000
_cell.angle_alpha   90.00
_cell.angle_beta   90.00
_cell.angle_gamma   90.00
#
_symmetry.space_group_name_H-M   'P 1'
#
loop_
_entity.id
_entity.type
_entity.pdbx_description
1 polymer ?
#
loop_
_entity_poly.entity_id
_entity_poly.type
_entity_poly.pdbx_seq_one_letter_code
_entity_poly.pdbx_strand_id
1 'polypeptide(L)'
;MKRNISDIQRFHGVTGGLCTYPSDLRGTWYDSVYGTVAFTDSSMNMETKAFVTGFTNTNFTCQLNNGDMYVSKSVEAVTLGILGGFTVNVWICFEIKSLTTSSFYYYLRSSDQDNLNFGDVVPVATTVTTVTEADVCNTSPGVASAKEGLSAVPVPLLGDFTYTMNFGTDSSQCGVSAFWEGCSNTTIITLNNTACGSQFVGYSASGSLGCITSFQDTTSTSVYYVGVYNFDTSVNGASTKRFTCFTVEFDTNITMVSQSPNKCSSGSSPTVLPTDGALLHLTTVNLLCFSPFFFMLYTTA
;
A
#
# COMPACT_ATOMS: atom_id res chain seq x y z
N MET A 1 23.34 24.99 -19.77
CA MET A 1 24.47 24.72 -18.85
C MET A 1 24.67 23.19 -18.84
N LYS A 2 25.65 22.68 -19.60
CA LYS A 2 25.92 21.24 -19.76
C LYS A 2 26.65 20.76 -18.52
N ARG A 3 26.12 19.78 -17.78
CA ARG A 3 26.89 19.06 -16.74
C ARG A 3 27.60 17.88 -17.38
N ASN A 4 28.90 17.77 -17.09
CA ASN A 4 29.83 16.76 -17.59
C ASN A 4 29.53 15.38 -16.98
N ILE A 5 29.53 14.36 -17.84
CA ILE A 5 29.44 12.94 -17.51
C ILE A 5 30.86 12.45 -17.14
N SER A 6 31.42 12.92 -16.02
CA SER A 6 32.77 12.52 -15.60
C SER A 6 32.93 12.09 -14.15
N ASP A 7 31.86 12.04 -13.35
CA ASP A 7 31.93 11.60 -11.94
C ASP A 7 31.30 10.21 -11.71
N ILE A 8 31.59 9.24 -12.58
CA ILE A 8 31.32 7.82 -12.30
C ILE A 8 32.54 7.27 -11.55
N GLN A 9 32.58 7.49 -10.24
CA GLN A 9 33.58 6.87 -9.38
C GLN A 9 33.28 5.38 -9.18
N ARG A 10 34.29 4.55 -9.48
CA ARG A 10 34.50 3.13 -9.15
C ARG A 10 33.38 2.43 -8.36
N PHE A 11 32.61 1.60 -9.06
CA PHE A 11 31.76 0.59 -8.43
C PHE A 11 32.51 -0.73 -8.29
N HIS A 12 32.81 -1.11 -7.06
CA HIS A 12 33.24 -2.45 -6.70
C HIS A 12 32.01 -3.37 -6.79
N GLY A 13 31.97 -4.21 -7.83
CA GLY A 13 30.91 -5.21 -7.99
C GLY A 13 30.91 -6.21 -6.83
N VAL A 14 29.76 -6.36 -6.17
CA VAL A 14 29.55 -7.44 -5.19
C VAL A 14 29.28 -8.72 -5.97
N THR A 15 30.08 -9.75 -5.69
CA THR A 15 30.04 -11.07 -6.30
C THR A 15 28.98 -11.94 -5.62
N GLY A 16 27.89 -12.21 -6.35
CA GLY A 16 27.22 -13.51 -6.41
C GLY A 16 26.74 -14.18 -5.12
N GLY A 17 25.66 -13.67 -4.53
CA GLY A 17 24.59 -14.55 -4.04
C GLY A 17 23.45 -14.52 -5.06
N LEU A 18 22.79 -15.65 -5.34
CA LEU A 18 21.55 -15.63 -6.13
C LEU A 18 20.51 -14.82 -5.35
N CYS A 19 20.13 -13.65 -5.86
CA CYS A 19 19.02 -12.88 -5.31
C CYS A 19 17.74 -13.71 -5.42
N THR A 20 17.11 -13.97 -4.28
CA THR A 20 15.83 -14.68 -4.23
C THR A 20 14.81 -13.91 -3.41
N TYR A 21 13.60 -13.74 -3.96
CA TYR A 21 12.47 -13.24 -3.20
C TYR A 21 12.10 -14.22 -2.07
N PRO A 22 11.45 -13.73 -0.98
CA PRO A 22 10.94 -14.60 0.08
C PRO A 22 10.08 -15.73 -0.49
N SER A 23 10.26 -16.96 0.03
CA SER A 23 9.51 -18.14 -0.43
C SER A 23 8.00 -17.97 -0.30
N ASP A 24 7.59 -17.23 0.72
CA ASP A 24 6.19 -16.95 1.05
C ASP A 24 5.56 -15.91 0.10
N LEU A 25 6.38 -15.21 -0.70
CA LEU A 25 5.88 -14.37 -1.79
C LEU A 25 5.56 -15.16 -3.05
N ARG A 26 5.99 -16.41 -3.20
CA ARG A 26 5.80 -17.17 -4.44
C ARG A 26 4.32 -17.33 -4.77
N GLY A 27 4.01 -17.30 -6.07
CA GLY A 27 2.62 -17.40 -6.56
C GLY A 27 2.06 -16.05 -7.01
N THR A 28 0.75 -16.01 -7.19
CA THR A 28 0.00 -14.86 -7.73
C THR A 28 -0.73 -14.12 -6.63
N TRP A 29 -0.70 -12.79 -6.69
CA TRP A 29 -1.17 -11.92 -5.62
C TRP A 29 -1.85 -10.68 -6.18
N TYR A 30 -2.80 -10.13 -5.45
CA TYR A 30 -3.34 -8.81 -5.77
C TYR A 30 -2.58 -7.74 -4.99
N ASP A 31 -2.24 -6.68 -5.70
CA ASP A 31 -1.48 -5.52 -5.26
C ASP A 31 -2.34 -4.26 -5.39
N SER A 32 -2.23 -3.40 -4.38
CA SER A 32 -3.00 -2.15 -4.30
C SER A 32 -2.72 -1.17 -5.44
N VAL A 33 -1.57 -1.25 -6.10
CA VAL A 33 -1.13 -0.30 -7.12
C VAL A 33 -1.03 -0.97 -8.50
N TYR A 34 -0.47 -2.18 -8.55
CA TYR A 34 -0.08 -2.84 -9.80
C TYR A 34 -1.06 -3.92 -10.26
N GLY A 35 -2.20 -4.08 -9.60
CA GLY A 35 -3.17 -5.12 -9.92
C GLY A 35 -2.59 -6.48 -9.54
N THR A 36 -2.59 -7.45 -10.44
CA THR A 36 -2.02 -8.76 -10.10
C THR A 36 -0.49 -8.75 -10.21
N VAL A 37 0.20 -9.29 -9.23
CA VAL A 37 1.66 -9.49 -9.23
C VAL A 37 1.97 -10.95 -8.93
N ALA A 38 2.82 -11.57 -9.75
CA ALA A 38 3.25 -12.94 -9.59
C ALA A 38 4.75 -13.03 -9.31
N PHE A 39 5.13 -13.78 -8.28
CA PHE A 39 6.54 -13.99 -7.92
C PHE A 39 6.95 -15.45 -8.09
N THR A 40 8.20 -15.64 -8.51
CA THR A 40 8.95 -16.89 -8.37
C THR A 40 10.14 -16.64 -7.44
N ASP A 41 11.12 -17.55 -7.40
CA ASP A 41 12.37 -17.34 -6.67
C ASP A 41 13.10 -16.08 -7.13
N SER A 42 13.18 -15.85 -8.43
CA SER A 42 14.05 -14.83 -9.00
C SER A 42 13.34 -13.89 -9.96
N SER A 43 12.04 -14.06 -10.18
CA SER A 43 11.25 -13.22 -11.10
C SER A 43 10.00 -12.64 -10.45
N MET A 44 9.61 -11.47 -10.92
CA MET A 44 8.37 -10.79 -10.56
C MET A 44 7.69 -10.34 -11.85
N ASN A 45 6.42 -10.70 -12.04
CA ASN A 45 5.58 -10.25 -13.15
C ASN A 45 4.44 -9.39 -12.59
N MET A 46 4.13 -8.26 -13.24
CA MET A 46 2.99 -7.41 -12.88
C MET A 46 1.96 -7.38 -14.02
N GLU A 47 0.67 -7.39 -13.72
CA GLU A 47 -0.37 -7.42 -14.76
C GLU A 47 -0.63 -6.02 -15.32
N THR A 48 -0.53 -4.99 -14.47
CA THR A 48 -0.88 -3.62 -14.87
C THR A 48 0.32 -2.86 -15.44
N LYS A 49 0.11 -2.22 -16.60
CA LYS A 49 1.05 -1.30 -17.28
C LYS A 49 1.10 0.07 -16.58
N ALA A 50 1.48 0.13 -15.31
CA ALA A 50 1.40 1.37 -14.52
C ALA A 50 2.73 2.12 -14.39
N PHE A 51 3.71 1.85 -15.26
CA PHE A 51 5.01 2.53 -15.21
C PHE A 51 5.05 3.76 -16.13
N VAL A 52 4.62 3.65 -17.40
CA VAL A 52 4.41 4.78 -18.34
C VAL A 52 3.56 4.31 -19.52
N THR A 53 2.91 5.24 -20.22
CA THR A 53 2.46 5.06 -21.61
C THR A 53 3.60 4.50 -22.48
N GLY A 54 3.44 3.26 -22.96
CA GLY A 54 4.43 2.57 -23.81
C GLY A 54 5.33 1.57 -23.09
N PHE A 55 5.34 1.53 -21.76
CA PHE A 55 6.02 0.47 -21.00
C PHE A 55 5.10 -0.75 -20.91
N THR A 56 5.37 -1.76 -21.73
CA THR A 56 4.58 -3.01 -21.76
C THR A 56 5.26 -4.18 -21.08
N ASN A 57 6.55 -4.07 -20.75
CA ASN A 57 7.27 -5.17 -20.12
C ASN A 57 7.09 -5.12 -18.61
N THR A 58 6.29 -6.02 -18.08
CA THR A 58 6.03 -6.08 -16.64
C THR A 58 6.82 -7.17 -15.93
N ASN A 59 7.84 -7.73 -16.59
CA ASN A 59 8.71 -8.76 -16.03
C ASN A 59 9.99 -8.16 -15.47
N PHE A 60 10.27 -8.49 -14.22
CA PHE A 60 11.45 -8.11 -13.48
C PHE A 60 12.17 -9.34 -12.94
N THR A 61 13.47 -9.20 -12.71
CA THR A 61 14.33 -10.21 -12.11
C THR A 61 15.00 -9.64 -10.86
N CYS A 62 15.05 -10.44 -9.80
CA CYS A 62 15.77 -10.13 -8.56
C CYS A 62 17.27 -10.02 -8.88
N GLN A 63 17.87 -8.88 -8.60
CA GLN A 63 19.30 -8.64 -8.84
C GLN A 63 20.10 -8.55 -7.54
N LEU A 64 19.54 -7.90 -6.52
CA LEU A 64 20.17 -7.76 -5.20
C LEU A 64 19.13 -7.90 -4.10
N ASN A 65 19.53 -8.51 -2.99
CA ASN A 65 18.77 -8.49 -1.76
C ASN A 65 19.69 -8.25 -0.56
N ASN A 66 19.21 -7.48 0.41
CA ASN A 66 19.91 -7.18 1.66
C ASN A 66 18.89 -7.04 2.80
N GLY A 67 18.75 -8.08 3.62
CA GLY A 67 17.65 -8.15 4.58
C GLY A 67 16.29 -8.10 3.87
N ASP A 68 15.48 -7.11 4.23
CA ASP A 68 14.15 -6.86 3.65
C ASP A 68 14.20 -6.05 2.34
N MET A 69 15.38 -5.57 1.93
CA MET A 69 15.55 -4.77 0.71
C MET A 69 15.76 -5.67 -0.52
N TYR A 70 15.02 -5.41 -1.60
CA TYR A 70 15.08 -6.14 -2.85
C TYR A 70 15.15 -5.19 -4.05
N VAL A 71 16.18 -5.36 -4.89
CA VAL A 71 16.36 -4.62 -6.13
C VAL A 71 16.02 -5.53 -7.30
N SER A 72 15.08 -5.08 -8.12
CA SER A 72 14.55 -5.81 -9.26
C SER A 72 14.83 -5.06 -10.55
N LYS A 73 15.21 -5.76 -11.62
CA LYS A 73 15.53 -5.19 -12.95
C LYS A 73 14.60 -5.73 -14.01
N SER A 74 14.13 -4.87 -14.91
CA SER A 74 13.35 -5.30 -16.07
C SER A 74 14.10 -6.34 -16.91
N VAL A 75 13.40 -7.39 -17.34
CA VAL A 75 13.98 -8.47 -18.15
C VAL A 75 14.45 -7.95 -19.51
N GLU A 76 13.68 -7.01 -20.08
CA GLU A 76 14.03 -6.34 -21.32
C GLU A 76 14.23 -4.85 -21.02
N ALA A 77 15.15 -4.24 -21.73
CA ALA A 77 15.32 -2.80 -21.70
C ALA A 77 14.17 -2.15 -22.47
N VAL A 78 13.76 -0.95 -22.04
CA VAL A 78 12.63 -0.23 -22.63
C VAL A 78 13.11 1.01 -23.36
N THR A 79 12.54 1.20 -24.55
CA THR A 79 12.79 2.37 -25.38
C THR A 79 11.83 3.49 -24.99
N LEU A 80 12.37 4.55 -24.42
CA LEU A 80 11.60 5.72 -24.01
C LEU A 80 11.51 6.72 -25.18
N GLY A 81 10.36 6.75 -25.84
CA GLY A 81 10.10 7.67 -26.95
C GLY A 81 10.24 9.15 -26.55
N ILE A 82 9.90 9.49 -25.31
CA ILE A 82 10.00 10.84 -24.74
C ILE A 82 11.44 11.34 -24.58
N LEU A 83 12.44 10.45 -24.61
CA LEU A 83 13.86 10.80 -24.55
C LEU A 83 14.55 10.72 -25.92
N GLY A 84 13.80 10.63 -27.02
CA GLY A 84 14.41 10.49 -28.36
C GLY A 84 14.88 9.08 -28.67
N GLY A 85 14.28 8.06 -28.05
CA GLY A 85 14.50 6.65 -28.40
C GLY A 85 15.63 5.95 -27.65
N PHE A 86 16.05 6.45 -26.48
CA PHE A 86 17.00 5.73 -25.63
C PHE A 86 16.39 4.46 -25.06
N THR A 87 17.21 3.40 -25.05
CA THR A 87 16.90 2.12 -24.42
C THR A 87 17.53 2.08 -23.03
N VAL A 88 16.71 1.89 -22.00
CA VAL A 88 17.13 1.88 -20.59
C VAL A 88 16.63 0.64 -19.87
N ASN A 89 17.37 0.17 -18.87
CA ASN A 89 16.85 -0.82 -17.93
C ASN A 89 16.06 -0.09 -16.83
N VAL A 90 14.94 -0.69 -16.42
CA VAL A 90 14.10 -0.17 -15.34
C VAL A 90 14.43 -0.95 -14.08
N TRP A 91 14.79 -0.22 -13.02
CA TRP A 91 15.15 -0.78 -11.72
C TRP A 91 14.15 -0.35 -10.67
N ILE A 92 13.66 -1.28 -9.86
CA ILE A 92 12.74 -1.02 -8.75
C ILE A 92 13.35 -1.51 -7.46
N CYS A 93 13.29 -0.68 -6.42
CA CYS A 93 13.70 -1.04 -5.08
C CYS A 93 12.49 -1.17 -4.14
N PHE A 94 12.36 -2.33 -3.50
CA PHE A 94 11.33 -2.65 -2.53
C PHE A 94 11.95 -2.93 -1.16
N GLU A 95 11.34 -2.42 -0.09
CA GLU A 95 11.55 -2.92 1.28
C GLU A 95 10.35 -3.81 1.61
N ILE A 96 10.49 -5.14 1.54
CA ILE A 96 9.41 -6.10 1.72
C ILE A 96 9.43 -6.65 3.14
N LYS A 97 8.31 -6.48 3.87
CA LYS A 97 8.11 -7.02 5.21
C LYS A 97 6.95 -8.00 5.23
N SER A 98 7.20 -9.19 5.78
CA SER A 98 6.13 -10.13 6.09
C SER A 98 5.38 -9.64 7.33
N LEU A 99 4.07 -9.54 7.22
CA LEU A 99 3.18 -9.33 8.37
C LEU A 99 2.59 -10.65 8.84
N THR A 100 2.22 -11.51 7.88
CA THR A 100 1.85 -12.91 8.10
C THR A 100 2.39 -13.75 6.93
N THR A 101 2.21 -15.07 6.97
CA THR A 101 2.56 -15.95 5.83
C THR A 101 1.76 -15.65 4.57
N SER A 102 0.61 -14.97 4.70
CA SER A 102 -0.21 -14.52 3.58
C SER A 102 -0.15 -13.01 3.34
N SER A 103 0.11 -12.20 4.37
CA SER A 103 0.16 -10.74 4.22
C SER A 103 1.60 -10.24 4.13
N PHE A 104 1.88 -9.53 3.05
CA PHE A 104 3.10 -8.75 2.91
C PHE A 104 2.75 -7.30 2.73
N TYR A 105 3.67 -6.49 3.22
CA TYR A 105 3.69 -5.08 2.99
C TYR A 105 5.03 -4.70 2.37
N TYR A 106 5.05 -3.75 1.45
CA TYR A 106 6.32 -3.21 0.96
C TYR A 106 6.32 -1.70 0.81
N TYR A 107 7.52 -1.13 1.00
CA TYR A 107 7.81 0.26 0.65
C TYR A 107 8.53 0.35 -0.70
N LEU A 108 8.08 1.24 -1.58
CA LEU A 108 8.91 1.65 -2.72
C LEU A 108 9.96 2.64 -2.23
N ARG A 109 11.23 2.32 -2.48
CA ARG A 109 12.40 3.08 -1.96
C ARG A 109 13.20 3.73 -3.08
N SER A 110 12.58 4.09 -4.19
CA SER A 110 13.25 4.77 -5.30
C SER A 110 12.82 6.23 -5.40
N SER A 111 13.73 7.15 -5.76
CA SER A 111 13.41 8.58 -6.01
C SER A 111 13.41 8.91 -7.48
N ASP A 112 12.68 9.97 -7.84
CA ASP A 112 12.68 10.55 -9.20
C ASP A 112 14.03 11.18 -9.44
N GLN A 113 14.98 10.38 -9.93
CA GLN A 113 16.28 10.88 -10.34
C GLN A 113 16.15 11.74 -11.61
N ASP A 114 15.08 11.57 -12.41
CA ASP A 114 15.04 12.12 -13.78
C ASP A 114 13.75 12.87 -14.20
N ASN A 115 12.82 13.22 -13.28
CA ASN A 115 11.55 13.91 -13.63
C ASN A 115 10.74 13.19 -14.74
N LEU A 116 10.88 11.87 -14.86
CA LEU A 116 10.30 11.12 -15.98
C LEU A 116 8.83 10.72 -15.77
N ASN A 117 8.19 11.16 -14.67
CA ASN A 117 6.76 10.95 -14.39
C ASN A 117 6.32 9.50 -14.64
N PHE A 118 6.97 8.56 -13.94
CA PHE A 118 6.71 7.12 -14.06
C PHE A 118 5.49 6.63 -13.22
N GLY A 119 4.57 7.54 -12.89
CA GLY A 119 3.51 7.26 -11.91
C GLY A 119 4.09 6.98 -10.52
N ASP A 120 3.32 6.30 -9.67
CA ASP A 120 3.69 5.97 -8.29
C ASP A 120 4.90 5.01 -8.15
N VAL A 121 5.50 4.57 -9.25
CA VAL A 121 6.77 3.85 -9.28
C VAL A 121 7.82 4.83 -9.73
N VAL A 122 8.95 4.84 -9.03
CA VAL A 122 10.08 5.56 -9.55
C VAL A 122 11.19 4.62 -10.02
N PRO A 123 11.32 4.36 -11.32
CA PRO A 123 12.42 3.60 -11.83
C PRO A 123 13.65 4.47 -12.04
N VAL A 124 14.80 3.96 -11.65
CA VAL A 124 16.07 4.55 -12.09
C VAL A 124 16.30 4.07 -13.52
N ALA A 125 16.20 4.98 -14.49
CA ALA A 125 16.40 4.67 -15.90
C ALA A 125 17.89 4.76 -16.25
N THR A 126 18.62 3.66 -16.10
CA THR A 126 20.06 3.64 -16.40
C THR A 126 20.37 2.88 -17.69
N THR A 127 21.37 3.35 -18.44
CA THR A 127 22.03 2.55 -19.50
C THR A 127 22.96 1.48 -18.91
N VAL A 128 23.27 1.58 -17.62
CA VAL A 128 24.12 0.64 -16.90
C VAL A 128 23.39 -0.68 -16.66
N THR A 129 24.10 -1.80 -16.82
CA THR A 129 23.56 -3.17 -16.68
C THR A 129 23.65 -3.72 -15.26
N THR A 130 24.40 -3.05 -14.40
CA THR A 130 24.69 -3.40 -13.00
C THR A 130 24.58 -2.14 -12.14
N VAL A 131 23.96 -2.26 -10.98
CA VAL A 131 23.77 -1.18 -10.00
C VAL A 131 24.04 -1.74 -8.61
N THR A 132 24.29 -0.88 -7.63
CA THR A 132 24.31 -1.21 -6.21
C THR A 132 22.97 -0.87 -5.56
N GLU A 133 22.73 -1.36 -4.34
CA GLU A 133 21.56 -0.98 -3.54
C GLU A 133 21.46 0.55 -3.42
N ALA A 134 22.55 1.23 -3.10
CA ALA A 134 22.57 2.69 -2.91
C ALA A 134 22.25 3.49 -4.18
N ASP A 135 22.42 2.89 -5.37
CA ASP A 135 22.12 3.56 -6.64
C ASP A 135 20.62 3.60 -6.94
N VAL A 136 19.86 2.63 -6.41
CA VAL A 136 18.42 2.47 -6.70
C VAL A 136 17.56 2.75 -5.47
N CYS A 137 18.01 2.32 -4.31
CA CYS A 137 17.32 2.44 -3.04
C CYS A 137 17.77 3.72 -2.33
N ASN A 138 16.96 4.78 -2.43
CA ASN A 138 17.15 6.00 -1.67
C ASN A 138 15.98 6.25 -0.70
N THR A 139 16.20 7.12 0.28
CA THR A 139 15.27 7.41 1.36
C THR A 139 14.18 8.38 0.91
N SER A 140 13.33 7.99 -0.04
CA SER A 140 12.07 8.69 -0.29
C SER A 140 10.99 8.20 0.69
N PRO A 141 10.04 9.03 1.15
CA PRO A 141 8.95 8.58 2.03
C PRO A 141 8.19 7.44 1.34
N GLY A 142 8.26 6.27 1.97
CA GLY A 142 7.88 5.01 1.35
C GLY A 142 6.41 4.93 1.00
N VAL A 143 6.12 4.49 -0.22
CA VAL A 143 4.77 4.14 -0.66
C VAL A 143 4.37 2.83 -0.01
N ALA A 144 3.25 2.83 0.69
CA ALA A 144 2.69 1.72 1.42
C ALA A 144 1.83 0.80 0.53
N SER A 145 2.30 -0.41 0.22
CA SER A 145 1.51 -1.39 -0.52
C SER A 145 1.30 -2.64 0.29
N ALA A 146 0.09 -3.20 0.27
CA ALA A 146 -0.29 -4.36 1.05
C ALA A 146 -0.93 -5.43 0.17
N LYS A 147 -0.76 -6.69 0.59
CA LYS A 147 -1.12 -7.89 -0.14
C LYS A 147 -2.27 -8.64 0.56
N GLU A 148 -2.98 -9.47 -0.21
CA GLU A 148 -3.99 -10.42 0.28
C GLU A 148 -3.49 -11.32 1.41
N GLY A 149 -3.90 -10.99 2.61
CA GLY A 149 -3.70 -11.80 3.79
C GLY A 149 -4.27 -11.05 4.96
N LEU A 150 -5.03 -11.73 5.80
CA LEU A 150 -5.67 -11.09 6.92
C LEU A 150 -4.64 -10.80 8.02
N SER A 151 -4.55 -9.54 8.43
CA SER A 151 -3.86 -9.08 9.63
C SER A 151 -4.88 -8.78 10.73
N ALA A 152 -4.40 -8.59 11.95
CA ALA A 152 -5.24 -8.06 13.01
C ALA A 152 -5.78 -6.68 12.61
N VAL A 153 -7.05 -6.44 12.90
CA VAL A 153 -7.69 -5.13 12.88
C VAL A 153 -7.00 -4.29 13.97
N PRO A 154 -6.53 -3.08 13.66
CA PRO A 154 -5.85 -2.27 14.65
C PRO A 154 -6.85 -1.78 15.69
N VAL A 155 -6.34 -1.56 16.90
CA VAL A 155 -7.09 -1.23 18.10
C VAL A 155 -8.15 -0.12 17.90
N PRO A 156 -7.88 1.00 17.20
CA PRO A 156 -8.89 2.04 16.92
C PRO A 156 -10.16 1.58 16.19
N LEU A 157 -10.09 0.45 15.48
CA LEU A 157 -11.16 -0.10 14.66
C LEU A 157 -11.75 -1.38 15.27
N LEU A 158 -11.21 -1.86 16.41
CA LEU A 158 -11.72 -2.99 17.18
C LEU A 158 -12.85 -2.53 18.12
N GLY A 159 -14.03 -2.33 17.55
CA GLY A 159 -15.21 -1.95 18.30
C GLY A 159 -16.47 -1.97 17.45
N ASP A 160 -17.59 -1.65 18.10
CA ASP A 160 -18.86 -1.42 17.44
C ASP A 160 -19.14 0.08 17.37
N PHE A 161 -19.44 0.58 16.18
CA PHE A 161 -19.67 1.99 15.94
C PHE A 161 -20.89 2.23 15.08
N THR A 162 -21.60 3.33 15.33
CA THR A 162 -22.36 3.97 14.25
C THR A 162 -21.43 4.86 13.45
N TYR A 163 -21.74 5.11 12.18
CA TYR A 163 -20.90 5.99 11.38
C TYR A 163 -21.68 6.90 10.44
N THR A 164 -21.07 8.05 10.17
CA THR A 164 -21.45 8.95 9.08
C THR A 164 -20.33 9.00 8.05
N MET A 165 -20.67 9.37 6.82
CA MET A 165 -19.70 9.49 5.72
C MET A 165 -19.94 10.78 4.93
N ASN A 166 -18.86 11.46 4.59
CA ASN A 166 -18.84 12.74 3.90
C ASN A 166 -17.81 12.73 2.74
N PHE A 167 -18.24 13.16 1.55
CA PHE A 167 -17.40 13.28 0.34
C PHE A 167 -16.99 14.73 0.01
N GLY A 168 -16.92 15.61 1.01
CA GLY A 168 -16.70 17.05 0.83
C GLY A 168 -17.96 17.89 0.65
N THR A 169 -19.12 17.33 1.00
CA THR A 169 -20.41 18.03 1.03
C THR A 169 -20.85 18.23 2.48
N ASP A 170 -21.53 19.33 2.81
CA ASP A 170 -21.94 19.62 4.21
C ASP A 170 -22.96 18.63 4.81
N SER A 171 -23.43 17.63 4.06
CA SER A 171 -24.37 16.60 4.52
C SER A 171 -23.75 15.20 4.59
N SER A 172 -23.96 14.53 5.74
CA SER A 172 -23.71 13.09 5.92
C SER A 172 -24.59 12.28 4.95
N GLN A 173 -23.98 11.34 4.24
CA GLN A 173 -24.65 10.51 3.23
C GLN A 173 -25.17 9.17 3.77
N CYS A 174 -24.84 8.81 5.02
CA CYS A 174 -25.28 7.57 5.63
C CYS A 174 -26.45 7.80 6.59
N GLY A 175 -27.48 6.97 6.46
CA GLY A 175 -28.64 6.94 7.35
C GLY A 175 -28.36 6.32 8.72
N VAL A 176 -29.35 6.35 9.60
CA VAL A 176 -29.25 5.96 11.03
C VAL A 176 -28.92 4.48 11.28
N SER A 177 -29.02 3.62 10.27
CA SER A 177 -28.69 2.19 10.36
C SER A 177 -27.26 1.86 9.94
N ALA A 178 -26.44 2.86 9.60
CA ALA A 178 -25.02 2.68 9.30
C ALA A 178 -24.26 2.20 10.54
N PHE A 179 -23.67 1.01 10.45
CA PHE A 179 -23.06 0.32 11.57
C PHE A 179 -21.76 -0.36 11.16
N TRP A 180 -20.74 -0.23 12.00
CA TRP A 180 -19.42 -0.82 11.88
C TRP A 180 -19.23 -1.82 13.01
N GLU A 181 -18.80 -3.02 12.68
CA GLU A 181 -18.56 -4.14 13.59
C GLU A 181 -17.13 -4.64 13.36
N GLY A 182 -16.26 -4.48 14.36
CA GLY A 182 -14.87 -4.96 14.31
C GLY A 182 -14.53 -5.94 15.43
N CYS A 183 -15.54 -6.41 16.17
CA CYS A 183 -15.41 -7.06 17.46
C CYS A 183 -15.38 -8.60 17.36
N SER A 184 -16.28 -9.15 16.54
CA SER A 184 -16.57 -10.57 16.41
C SER A 184 -15.48 -11.31 15.65
N ASN A 185 -14.78 -10.59 14.76
CA ASN A 185 -13.63 -11.11 14.03
C ASN A 185 -12.51 -10.07 14.05
N THR A 186 -11.42 -10.36 14.76
CA THR A 186 -10.28 -9.44 14.90
C THR A 186 -9.47 -9.28 13.62
N THR A 187 -9.93 -9.79 12.48
CA THR A 187 -9.28 -9.66 11.17
C THR A 187 -10.22 -9.11 10.08
N ILE A 188 -11.51 -9.03 10.35
CA ILE A 188 -12.53 -8.59 9.40
C ILE A 188 -13.40 -7.52 10.05
N ILE A 189 -13.58 -6.42 9.34
CA ILE A 189 -14.54 -5.37 9.64
C ILE A 189 -15.81 -5.66 8.83
N THR A 190 -16.95 -5.66 9.51
CA THR A 190 -18.27 -5.82 8.88
C THR A 190 -19.04 -4.50 8.96
N LEU A 191 -19.62 -4.07 7.84
CA LEU A 191 -20.29 -2.79 7.69
C LEU A 191 -21.71 -2.96 7.17
N ASN A 192 -22.65 -2.20 7.72
CA ASN A 192 -23.96 -2.01 7.11
C ASN A 192 -23.95 -0.83 6.13
N ASN A 193 -23.40 -1.06 4.94
CA ASN A 193 -23.34 -0.05 3.88
C ASN A 193 -24.69 0.25 3.19
N THR A 194 -25.74 -0.53 3.44
CA THR A 194 -27.08 -0.27 2.84
C THR A 194 -27.66 1.08 3.24
N ALA A 195 -27.22 1.62 4.39
CA ALA A 195 -27.60 2.93 4.89
C ALA A 195 -27.00 4.10 4.10
N CYS A 196 -25.98 3.86 3.26
CA CYS A 196 -25.19 4.89 2.57
C CYS A 196 -25.52 5.00 1.06
N GLY A 197 -26.58 4.34 0.59
CA GLY A 197 -27.01 4.40 -0.81
C GLY A 197 -26.01 3.73 -1.76
N SER A 198 -25.54 4.46 -2.78
CA SER A 198 -24.55 3.97 -3.76
C SER A 198 -23.10 4.28 -3.37
N GLN A 199 -22.88 4.79 -2.16
CA GLN A 199 -21.58 5.16 -1.64
C GLN A 199 -21.18 4.17 -0.55
N PHE A 200 -19.98 3.62 -0.65
CA PHE A 200 -19.58 2.48 0.19
C PHE A 200 -18.34 2.81 1.00
N VAL A 201 -18.40 2.53 2.30
CA VAL A 201 -17.21 2.50 3.14
C VAL A 201 -16.29 1.38 2.65
N GLY A 202 -15.01 1.70 2.49
CA GLY A 202 -14.02 0.79 1.92
C GLY A 202 -14.29 0.38 0.48
N TYR A 203 -15.12 1.14 -0.25
CA TYR A 203 -15.55 0.85 -1.61
C TYR A 203 -16.08 -0.59 -1.77
N SER A 204 -16.75 -1.11 -0.74
CA SER A 204 -17.31 -2.45 -0.69
C SER A 204 -18.83 -2.43 -0.62
N ALA A 205 -19.49 -3.01 -1.62
CA ALA A 205 -20.94 -3.12 -1.65
C ALA A 205 -21.46 -4.09 -0.60
N SER A 206 -20.73 -5.17 -0.29
CA SER A 206 -21.10 -6.11 0.78
C SER A 206 -20.81 -5.58 2.18
N GLY A 207 -19.85 -4.65 2.31
CA GLY A 207 -19.41 -4.12 3.59
C GLY A 207 -18.49 -5.07 4.37
N SER A 208 -17.95 -6.12 3.75
CA SER A 208 -17.00 -7.03 4.38
C SER A 208 -15.56 -6.68 3.97
N LEU A 209 -14.79 -6.17 4.93
CA LEU A 209 -13.44 -5.67 4.70
C LEU A 209 -12.42 -6.44 5.54
N GLY A 210 -11.44 -7.06 4.89
CA GLY A 210 -10.33 -7.72 5.58
C GLY A 210 -9.22 -6.73 5.91
N CYS A 211 -8.77 -6.65 7.16
CA CYS A 211 -7.54 -5.91 7.45
C CYS A 211 -6.36 -6.64 6.84
N ILE A 212 -5.51 -5.93 6.09
CA ILE A 212 -4.32 -6.53 5.45
C ILE A 212 -3.02 -5.97 6.01
N THR A 213 -3.04 -4.72 6.47
CA THR A 213 -1.91 -4.10 7.15
C THR A 213 -2.39 -3.01 8.10
N SER A 214 -1.62 -2.76 9.14
CA SER A 214 -1.76 -1.55 9.96
C SER A 214 -0.40 -1.09 10.43
N PHE A 215 -0.12 0.20 10.32
CA PHE A 215 1.06 0.82 10.91
C PHE A 215 0.68 2.11 11.62
N GLN A 216 1.31 2.36 12.77
CA GLN A 216 1.13 3.58 13.54
C GLN A 216 2.06 4.67 12.97
N ASP A 217 1.59 5.91 12.96
CA ASP A 217 2.41 7.05 12.56
C ASP A 217 3.63 7.19 13.48
N THR A 218 4.82 7.41 12.92
CA THR A 218 6.06 7.53 13.72
C THR A 218 6.14 8.86 14.49
N THR A 219 5.33 9.84 14.10
CA THR A 219 5.24 11.17 14.71
C THR A 219 4.00 11.34 15.59
N SER A 220 3.04 10.40 15.54
CA SER A 220 1.83 10.41 16.36
C SER A 220 1.40 9.02 16.82
N THR A 221 1.17 8.87 18.13
CA THR A 221 0.68 7.61 18.69
C THR A 221 -0.84 7.41 18.53
N SER A 222 -1.58 8.42 18.10
CA SER A 222 -3.03 8.32 17.87
C SER A 222 -3.41 8.02 16.42
N VAL A 223 -2.46 8.14 15.48
CA VAL A 223 -2.71 8.00 14.05
C VAL A 223 -2.25 6.63 13.54
N TYR A 224 -3.13 5.96 12.80
CA TYR A 224 -2.89 4.66 12.19
C TYR A 224 -3.22 4.72 10.69
N TYR A 225 -2.42 4.03 9.91
CA TYR A 225 -2.67 3.78 8.49
C TYR A 225 -3.02 2.32 8.34
N VAL A 226 -4.22 2.05 7.83
CA VAL A 226 -4.80 0.71 7.79
C VAL A 226 -5.15 0.39 6.35
N GLY A 227 -4.49 -0.62 5.79
CA GLY A 227 -4.91 -1.18 4.51
C GLY A 227 -6.02 -2.19 4.76
N VAL A 228 -7.10 -2.09 3.98
CA VAL A 228 -8.18 -3.07 3.98
C VAL A 228 -8.48 -3.59 2.58
N TYR A 229 -8.91 -4.84 2.53
CA TYR A 229 -9.22 -5.59 1.32
C TYR A 229 -10.72 -5.82 1.20
N ASN A 230 -11.27 -5.54 0.03
CA ASN A 230 -12.67 -5.78 -0.29
C ASN A 230 -12.88 -7.18 -0.86
N PHE A 231 -13.69 -7.98 -0.16
CA PHE A 231 -14.04 -9.36 -0.53
C PHE A 231 -15.15 -9.48 -1.59
N ASP A 232 -15.68 -8.38 -2.11
CA ASP A 232 -16.68 -8.41 -3.18
C ASP A 232 -16.17 -9.21 -4.38
N THR A 233 -17.00 -10.11 -4.90
CA THR A 233 -16.64 -10.91 -6.08
C THR A 233 -16.46 -10.06 -7.33
N SER A 234 -17.13 -8.90 -7.42
CA SER A 234 -16.99 -7.93 -8.49
C SER A 234 -16.50 -6.58 -7.98
N VAL A 235 -15.33 -6.16 -8.47
CA VAL A 235 -14.82 -4.80 -8.33
C VAL A 235 -14.76 -4.14 -9.70
N ASN A 236 -15.31 -2.94 -9.84
CA ASN A 236 -15.38 -2.24 -11.13
C ASN A 236 -14.35 -1.13 -11.28
N GLY A 237 -13.57 -0.84 -10.23
CA GLY A 237 -12.56 0.21 -10.27
C GLY A 237 -13.14 1.63 -10.29
N ALA A 238 -14.46 1.81 -10.25
CA ALA A 238 -15.13 3.10 -10.20
C ALA A 238 -15.78 3.31 -8.83
N SER A 239 -16.86 2.60 -8.55
CA SER A 239 -17.60 2.66 -7.28
C SER A 239 -17.14 1.61 -6.27
N THR A 240 -16.60 0.48 -6.75
CA THR A 240 -16.01 -0.56 -5.90
C THR A 240 -14.54 -0.74 -6.21
N LYS A 241 -13.73 -0.88 -5.16
CA LYS A 241 -12.28 -1.02 -5.23
C LYS A 241 -11.86 -2.25 -4.46
N ARG A 242 -10.76 -2.88 -4.91
CA ARG A 242 -10.19 -4.06 -4.26
C ARG A 242 -9.47 -3.72 -2.96
N PHE A 243 -8.83 -2.55 -2.92
CA PHE A 243 -8.05 -2.07 -1.80
C PHE A 243 -8.50 -0.66 -1.40
N THR A 244 -8.46 -0.41 -0.10
CA THR A 244 -8.72 0.90 0.51
C THR A 244 -7.69 1.14 1.57
N CYS A 245 -7.22 2.39 1.70
CA CYS A 245 -6.53 2.83 2.89
C CYS A 245 -7.48 3.63 3.78
N PHE A 246 -7.44 3.32 5.08
CA PHE A 246 -7.99 4.15 6.14
C PHE A 246 -6.85 4.84 6.88
N THR A 247 -6.85 6.17 6.89
CA THR A 247 -6.07 6.96 7.86
C THR A 247 -6.97 7.25 9.03
N VAL A 248 -6.61 6.71 10.19
CA VAL A 248 -7.44 6.64 11.37
C VAL A 248 -6.81 7.45 12.47
N GLU A 249 -7.58 8.30 13.12
CA GLU A 249 -7.21 8.91 14.39
C GLU A 249 -8.26 8.61 15.44
N PHE A 250 -7.76 8.13 16.58
CA PHE A 250 -8.60 7.71 17.69
C PHE A 250 -8.58 8.76 18.81
N ASP A 251 -9.75 9.23 19.19
CA ASP A 251 -10.02 9.87 20.48
C ASP A 251 -10.99 8.98 21.28
N THR A 252 -11.06 9.21 22.59
CA THR A 252 -11.82 8.48 23.61
C THR A 252 -13.22 8.00 23.22
N ASN A 253 -13.97 8.71 22.37
CA ASN A 253 -15.31 8.29 21.92
C ASN A 253 -15.53 8.34 20.40
N ILE A 254 -14.66 9.05 19.67
CA ILE A 254 -14.83 9.35 18.24
C ILE A 254 -13.58 8.93 17.51
N THR A 255 -13.77 8.08 16.51
CA THR A 255 -12.70 7.73 15.57
C THR A 255 -12.93 8.49 14.28
N MET A 256 -11.97 9.33 13.90
CA MET A 256 -11.94 9.99 12.61
C MET A 256 -11.26 9.07 11.61
N VAL A 257 -11.90 8.83 10.47
CA VAL A 257 -11.33 7.99 9.42
C VAL A 257 -11.38 8.72 8.09
N SER A 258 -10.23 8.88 7.46
CA SER A 258 -10.14 9.28 6.06
C SER A 258 -9.94 8.03 5.21
N GLN A 259 -10.85 7.77 4.27
CA GLN A 259 -10.70 6.68 3.32
C GLN A 259 -10.15 7.18 1.98
N SER A 260 -9.11 6.53 1.47
CA SER A 260 -8.58 6.75 0.12
C SER A 260 -8.58 5.43 -0.66
N PRO A 261 -8.79 5.48 -1.99
CA PRO A 261 -8.76 4.27 -2.78
C PRO A 261 -7.33 3.74 -2.88
N ASN A 262 -7.20 2.42 -3.04
CA ASN A 262 -5.96 1.71 -3.34
C ASN A 262 -4.96 1.65 -2.18
N LYS A 263 -4.27 2.75 -1.88
CA LYS A 263 -3.10 2.77 -0.99
C LYS A 263 -3.12 3.92 0.01
N CYS A 264 -2.30 3.80 1.04
CA CYS A 264 -2.03 4.90 1.97
C CYS A 264 -0.97 5.83 1.38
N SER A 265 -1.30 7.11 1.29
CA SER A 265 -0.34 8.14 0.86
C SER A 265 0.44 8.65 2.06
N SER A 266 1.74 8.91 1.87
CA SER A 266 2.55 9.53 2.92
C SER A 266 1.97 10.89 3.32
N GLY A 267 1.78 11.11 4.62
CA GLY A 267 1.25 12.36 5.15
C GLY A 267 -0.26 12.55 4.94
N SER A 268 -1.01 11.49 4.60
CA SER A 268 -2.47 11.56 4.63
C SER A 268 -2.94 11.86 6.05
N SER A 269 -4.02 12.63 6.16
CA SER A 269 -4.59 13.05 7.44
C SER A 269 -5.98 12.43 7.63
N PRO A 270 -6.33 12.01 8.86
CA PRO A 270 -7.64 11.46 9.21
C PRO A 270 -8.78 12.49 9.08
N THR A 271 -8.45 13.79 9.02
CA THR A 271 -9.42 14.90 8.98
C THR A 271 -9.43 15.63 7.63
N VAL A 272 -8.53 15.30 6.72
CA VAL A 272 -8.45 15.91 5.39
C VAL A 272 -9.09 14.97 4.37
N LEU A 273 -10.05 15.51 3.62
CA LEU A 273 -10.71 14.78 2.54
C LEU A 273 -9.69 14.47 1.42
N PRO A 274 -9.43 13.19 1.11
CA PRO A 274 -8.54 12.83 0.03
C PRO A 274 -9.27 12.87 -1.31
N THR A 275 -8.51 13.06 -2.40
CA THR A 275 -9.06 12.96 -3.76
C THR A 275 -9.71 11.60 -3.98
N ASP A 276 -10.92 11.60 -4.55
CA ASP A 276 -11.76 10.41 -4.78
C ASP A 276 -12.06 9.57 -3.52
N GLY A 277 -11.96 10.17 -2.33
CA GLY A 277 -12.23 9.51 -1.06
C GLY A 277 -13.29 10.19 -0.21
N ALA A 278 -13.32 9.83 1.07
CA ALA A 278 -14.34 10.30 2.01
C ALA A 278 -13.78 10.41 3.44
N LEU A 279 -14.45 11.22 4.25
CA LEU A 279 -14.28 11.27 5.69
C LEU A 279 -15.41 10.50 6.36
N LEU A 280 -15.07 9.72 7.38
CA LEU A 280 -16.01 9.03 8.24
C LEU A 280 -15.81 9.48 9.67
N HIS A 281 -16.93 9.58 10.38
CA HIS A 281 -16.94 9.78 11.83
C HIS A 281 -17.56 8.54 12.46
N LEU A 282 -16.76 7.75 13.16
CA LEU A 282 -17.25 6.60 13.91
C LEU A 282 -17.58 7.05 15.34
N THR A 283 -18.81 6.82 15.75
CA THR A 283 -19.27 7.06 17.13
C THR A 283 -19.41 5.73 17.84
N THR A 284 -18.69 5.58 18.93
CA THR A 284 -18.64 4.34 19.70
C THR A 284 -20.02 3.96 20.24
N VAL A 285 -20.43 2.71 20.00
CA VAL A 285 -21.61 2.09 20.61
C VAL A 285 -21.19 1.10 21.70
N ASN A 286 -20.15 0.30 21.44
CA ASN A 286 -19.63 -0.68 22.38
C ASN A 286 -18.11 -0.83 22.25
N LEU A 287 -17.38 -0.61 23.35
CA LEU A 287 -15.93 -0.82 23.48
C LEU A 287 -15.57 -2.16 24.13
N LEU A 288 -16.52 -3.05 24.45
CA LEU A 288 -16.24 -4.20 25.32
C LEU A 288 -15.30 -5.28 24.73
N CYS A 289 -14.90 -5.18 23.46
CA CYS A 289 -13.81 -5.98 22.89
C CYS A 289 -12.42 -5.36 23.11
N PHE A 290 -12.38 -4.05 23.36
CA PHE A 290 -11.27 -3.29 23.91
C PHE A 290 -11.26 -3.52 25.43
N SER A 291 -10.78 -4.68 25.90
CA SER A 291 -10.44 -4.80 27.32
C SER A 291 -9.01 -4.29 27.52
N PRO A 292 -8.79 -3.09 28.12
CA PRO A 292 -7.44 -2.62 28.43
C PRO A 292 -6.71 -3.53 29.44
N PHE A 293 -7.41 -4.47 30.08
CA PHE A 293 -6.80 -5.45 30.98
C PHE A 293 -5.99 -6.54 30.26
N PHE A 294 -6.17 -6.75 28.95
CA PHE A 294 -5.43 -7.80 28.22
C PHE A 294 -4.04 -7.34 27.75
N PHE A 295 -3.77 -6.04 27.68
CA PHE A 295 -2.47 -5.49 27.23
C PHE A 295 -1.46 -5.27 28.36
N MET A 296 -1.88 -5.28 29.63
CA MET A 296 -0.96 -5.15 30.76
C MET A 296 -0.10 -6.41 31.00
N LEU A 297 -0.30 -7.47 30.19
CA LEU A 297 0.48 -8.71 30.25
C LEU A 297 1.52 -8.87 29.13
N TYR A 298 1.62 -7.94 28.16
CA TYR A 298 2.56 -8.04 27.04
C TYR A 298 3.67 -6.97 27.00
N THR A 299 3.83 -6.16 28.05
CA THR A 299 4.94 -5.19 28.15
C THR A 299 5.95 -5.50 29.26
N THR A 300 5.99 -6.74 29.75
CA THR A 300 7.14 -7.24 30.54
C THR A 300 7.47 -8.68 30.19
N ALA A 301 8.37 -8.87 29.22
CA ALA A 301 9.36 -9.95 29.17
C ALA A 301 10.48 -9.55 28.20
#